data_AF-A0A6N9S9G9-F1
#
_entry.id   AF-A0A6N9S9G9-F1
#
_cell.length_a   1.000
_cell.length_b   1.000
_cell.length_c   1.000
_cell.angle_alpha   90.00
_cell.angle_beta   90.00
_cell.angle_gamma   90.00
#
_symmetry.space_group_name_H-M   'P 1'
#
loop_
_entity.id
_entity.type
_entity.pdbx_description
1 polymer ?
#
loop_
_entity_poly.entity_id
_entity_poly.type
_entity_poly.pdbx_seq_one_letter_code
_entity_poly.pdbx_strand_id
1 'polypeptide(L)' 'SSRDLSVYSMNAPGFIPGIDFSDHLNYWQHDIPAVMITDTAFYRNKQYHLPGDIADRLNYQKMAQVVDGVTTLLYNSK' A
#
# COMPACT_ATOMS: atom_id res chain seq x y z
N SER A 1 0.46 -17.58 -8.94
CA SER A 1 1.92 -17.31 -8.82
C SER A 1 2.07 -15.85 -8.44
N SER A 2 2.49 -15.57 -7.21
CA SER A 2 2.72 -14.21 -6.68
C SER A 2 3.98 -13.53 -7.25
N ARG A 3 4.63 -14.14 -8.26
CA ARG A 3 6.00 -13.79 -8.66
C ARG A 3 6.14 -12.63 -9.66
N ASP A 4 5.04 -12.03 -10.13
CA ASP A 4 5.08 -10.98 -11.17
C ASP A 4 4.65 -9.59 -10.70
N LEU A 5 4.36 -9.39 -9.41
CA LEU A 5 4.09 -8.05 -8.90
C LEU A 5 5.42 -7.32 -8.68
N SER A 6 5.76 -6.38 -9.56
CA SER A 6 6.89 -5.48 -9.35
C SER A 6 6.64 -4.64 -8.10
N VAL A 7 7.51 -4.82 -7.10
CA VAL A 7 7.44 -4.13 -5.81
C VAL A 7 8.78 -3.45 -5.53
N TYR A 8 8.71 -2.30 -4.87
CA TYR A 8 9.86 -1.55 -4.40
C TYR A 8 9.64 -1.22 -2.93
N SER A 9 10.69 -1.36 -2.11
CA SER A 9 10.68 -0.91 -0.73
C SER A 9 11.40 0.41 -0.61
N MET A 10 10.94 1.25 0.32
CA MET A 10 11.53 2.53 0.63
C MET A 10 11.50 2.73 2.14
N ASN A 11 12.63 3.13 2.72
CA ASN A 11 12.71 3.68 4.05
C ASN A 11 13.22 5.11 3.90
N ALA A 12 12.40 6.09 4.26
CA ALA A 12 12.68 7.49 4.02
C ALA A 12 12.06 8.38 5.11
N PRO A 13 12.59 9.59 5.34
CA PRO A 13 12.03 10.51 6.33
C PRO A 13 10.58 10.92 6.05
N GLY A 14 9.78 11.10 7.11
CA GLY A 14 8.38 11.51 7.00
C GLY A 14 8.16 12.86 6.30
N PHE A 15 9.15 13.76 6.32
CA PHE A 15 9.05 15.04 5.60
C PHE A 15 9.04 14.89 4.06
N ILE A 16 9.34 13.71 3.52
CA ILE A 16 9.23 13.45 2.07
C ILE A 16 7.76 13.20 1.73
N PRO A 17 7.17 13.97 0.80
CA PRO A 17 5.75 13.84 0.46
C PRO A 17 5.33 12.42 0.10
N GLY A 18 4.27 11.93 0.74
CA GLY A 18 3.72 10.60 0.53
C GLY A 18 4.27 9.52 1.45
N ILE A 19 5.33 9.78 2.22
CA ILE A 19 5.86 8.82 3.20
C ILE A 19 4.95 8.67 4.40
N ASP A 20 4.34 9.76 4.87
CA ASP A 20 3.55 9.80 6.11
C ASP A 20 2.05 10.06 5.88
N PHE A 21 1.57 9.95 4.63
CA PHE A 21 0.21 10.31 4.23
C PHE A 21 -0.88 9.27 4.57
N SER A 22 -0.56 8.26 5.38
CA SER A 22 -1.50 7.19 5.74
C SER A 22 -1.35 6.82 7.21
N ASP A 23 -2.27 5.99 7.70
CA ASP A 23 -2.46 5.72 9.13
C ASP A 23 -1.23 5.13 9.82
N HIS A 24 -0.31 4.49 9.08
CA HIS A 24 0.97 3.99 9.61
C HIS A 24 1.76 5.07 10.35
N LEU A 25 1.62 6.34 9.96
CA LEU A 25 2.18 7.49 10.68
C LEU A 25 1.74 7.49 12.16
N ASN A 26 0.45 7.28 12.43
CA ASN A 26 -0.10 7.35 13.78
C ASN A 26 0.42 6.19 14.64
N TYR A 27 0.63 5.00 14.05
CA TYR A 27 1.25 3.88 14.76
C TYR A 27 2.71 4.17 15.11
N TRP A 28 3.47 4.81 14.21
CA TRP A 28 4.84 5.22 14.49
C TRP A 28 4.96 6.21 15.65
N GLN A 29 3.96 7.10 15.85
CA GLN A 29 3.92 8.02 17.00
C GLN A 29 3.78 7.30 18.35
N HIS A 30 3.37 6.03 18.34
CA HIS A 30 3.21 5.18 19.51
C HIS A 30 4.21 4.03 19.57
N ASP A 31 5.33 4.12 18.83
CA ASP A 31 6.37 3.07 18.74
C ASP A 31 5.85 1.69 18.29
N ILE A 32 4.72 1.66 17.57
CA ILE A 32 4.15 0.43 17.01
C ILE A 32 4.72 0.23 15.60
N PRO A 33 5.38 -0.91 15.31
CA PRO A 33 5.87 -1.21 13.97
C PRO A 33 4.71 -1.27 12.97
N ALA A 34 4.75 -0.39 11.97
CA ALA A 34 3.75 -0.32 10.92
C ALA A 34 4.40 -0.10 9.55
N VAL A 35 3.77 -0.64 8.51
CA VAL A 35 4.19 -0.50 7.12
C VAL A 35 2.99 -0.13 6.25
N MET A 36 3.21 0.74 5.26
CA MET A 36 2.23 1.03 4.23
C MET A 36 2.54 0.22 2.97
N ILE A 37 1.54 -0.50 2.47
CA ILE A 37 1.58 -1.11 1.14
C ILE A 37 0.67 -0.26 0.26
N THR A 38 1.26 0.39 -0.75
CA THR A 38 0.52 1.31 -1.62
C THR A 38 1.00 1.21 -3.06
N ASP A 39 0.09 1.45 -3.99
CA ASP A 39 0.38 1.64 -5.41
C ASP A 39 0.44 3.13 -5.78
N THR A 40 0.56 4.01 -4.78
CA THR A 40 0.60 5.47 -4.92
C THR A 40 -0.69 6.07 -5.49
N ALA A 41 -1.86 5.58 -5.05
CA ALA A 41 -3.20 5.94 -5.54
C ALA A 41 -3.36 7.43 -5.94
N PHE A 42 -3.03 8.38 -5.07
CA PHE A 42 -3.19 9.81 -5.34
C PHE A 42 -2.22 10.38 -6.40
N TYR A 43 -1.10 9.73 -6.67
CA TYR A 43 -0.18 10.11 -7.76
C TYR A 43 -0.62 9.57 -9.13
N ARG A 44 -1.29 8.41 -9.19
CA ARG A 44 -1.67 7.76 -10.46
C ARG A 44 -3.14 7.96 -10.85
N ASN A 45 -4.04 8.04 -9.87
CA ASN A 45 -5.48 8.08 -10.12
C ASN A 45 -5.94 9.52 -10.29
N LYS A 46 -6.15 9.93 -11.55
CA LYS A 46 -6.71 11.26 -11.88
C LYS A 46 -8.12 11.50 -11.35
N GLN A 47 -8.77 10.47 -10.80
CA GLN A 47 -10.08 10.59 -10.16
C GLN A 47 -10.02 10.41 -8.64
N TYR A 48 -8.84 10.40 -8.04
CA TYR A 48 -8.70 10.29 -6.58
C TYR A 48 -9.53 11.37 -5.88
N HIS A 49 -10.38 10.96 -4.92
CA HIS A 49 -11.35 11.84 -4.22
C HIS A 49 -12.36 12.56 -5.13
N LEU A 50 -12.61 12.05 -6.34
CA LEU A 50 -13.64 12.54 -7.26
C LEU A 50 -14.70 11.47 -7.49
N PRO A 51 -15.90 11.83 -7.98
CA PRO A 51 -16.98 10.85 -8.25
C PRO A 51 -16.59 9.72 -9.21
N GLY A 52 -15.55 9.92 -10.02
CA GLY A 52 -15.02 8.89 -10.92
C GLY A 52 -14.12 7.87 -10.24
N ASP A 53 -13.86 7.94 -8.93
CA ASP A 53 -13.12 6.93 -8.17
C ASP A 53 -13.98 5.68 -7.94
N ILE A 54 -14.14 4.89 -9.01
CA ILE A 54 -15.07 3.75 -9.06
C ILE A 54 -14.33 2.42 -9.24
N ALA A 55 -15.02 1.33 -8.90
CA ALA A 55 -14.54 -0.05 -8.98
C ALA A 55 -13.86 -0.41 -10.32
N ASP A 56 -14.39 0.09 -11.43
CA ASP A 56 -13.86 -0.17 -12.78
C ASP A 56 -12.42 0.30 -13.01
N ARG A 57 -11.89 1.18 -12.15
CA ARG A 57 -10.49 1.66 -12.20
C ARG A 57 -9.50 0.76 -11.47
N LEU A 58 -9.99 -0.26 -10.76
CA LEU A 58 -9.18 -1.15 -9.96
C LEU A 58 -8.58 -2.27 -10.79
N ASN A 59 -7.33 -2.61 -10.50
CA ASN A 59 -6.72 -3.83 -11.03
C ASN A 59 -6.87 -4.96 -10.01
N TYR A 60 -7.98 -5.69 -10.12
CA TYR A 60 -8.31 -6.77 -9.19
C TYR A 60 -7.29 -7.91 -9.17
N GLN A 61 -6.63 -8.19 -10.30
CA GLN A 61 -5.58 -9.22 -10.36
C GLN A 61 -4.39 -8.84 -9.47
N LYS A 62 -3.92 -7.60 -9.55
CA LYS A 62 -2.83 -7.09 -8.70
C LYS A 62 -3.26 -6.98 -7.24
N MET A 63 -4.50 -6.56 -6.97
CA MET A 63 -5.02 -6.51 -5.60
C MET A 63 -5.06 -7.90 -4.94
N ALA A 64 -5.46 -8.94 -5.69
CA ALA A 64 -5.41 -10.32 -5.20
C ALA A 64 -3.98 -10.76 -4.85
N GLN A 65 -2.98 -10.38 -5.66
CA GLN A 65 -1.58 -10.68 -5.37
C GLN A 65 -1.08 -10.02 -4.08
N VAL A 66 -1.56 -8.81 -3.75
CA VAL A 66 -1.26 -8.14 -2.46
C VAL A 66 -1.84 -8.95 -1.30
N VAL A 67 -3.10 -9.39 -1.41
CA VAL A 67 -3.76 -10.23 -0.39
C VAL A 67 -3.00 -11.55 -0.17
N ASP A 68 -2.64 -12.24 -1.26
CA ASP A 68 -1.86 -13.48 -1.20
C ASP A 68 -0.52 -13.27 -0.50
N GLY A 69 0.16 -12.16 -0.79
CA GLY A 69 1.45 -11.81 -0.20
C GLY A 69 1.36 -11.55 1.31
N VAL A 70 0.40 -10.73 1.75
CA VAL A 70 0.17 -10.45 3.19
C VAL A 70 -0.24 -11.72 3.92
N THR A 71 -1.11 -12.52 3.33
CA THR A 71 -1.56 -13.80 3.91
C THR A 71 -0.38 -14.75 4.09
N THR A 72 0.47 -14.87 3.07
CA THR A 72 1.70 -15.68 3.13
C THR A 72 2.65 -15.21 4.23
N LEU A 73 2.86 -13.88 4.35
CA LEU A 73 3.67 -13.30 5.41
C LEU A 73 3.14 -13.69 6.79
N LEU A 74 1.84 -13.52 7.03
CA LEU A 74 1.22 -13.83 8.33
C LEU A 74 1.31 -15.32 8.69
N TYR A 75 1.14 -16.22 7.72
CA TYR A 75 1.28 -17.66 7.97
C TYR A 75 2.72 -18.10 8.25
N ASN A 76 3.70 -17.43 7.63
CA ASN A 76 5.12 -17.73 7.80
C ASN A 76 5.75 -17.00 9.00
N SER A 77 5.06 -16.03 9.59
CA SER A 77 5.54 -15.26 10.77
C SER A 77 5.23 -15.98 12.10
N LYS A 78 5.03 -17.31 12.06
CA LYS A 78 4.86 -18.15 13.24
C LYS A 78 6.20 -18.68 13.73
#